data_AF-A0A4P6P6Q0-F1
#
_entry.id   AF-A0A4P6P6Q0-F1
#
_cell.length_a   1.000
_cell.length_b   1.000
_cell.length_c   1.000
_cell.angle_alpha   90.00
_cell.angle_beta   90.00
_cell.angle_gamma   90.00
#
_symmetry.space_group_name_H-M   'P 1'
#
loop_
_entity.id
_entity.type
_entity.pdbx_description
1 polymer ?
#
loop_
_entity_poly.entity_id
_entity_poly.type
_entity_poly.pdbx_seq_one_letter_code
_entity_poly.pdbx_strand_id
1 'polypeptide(L)'
;MVAGINGHFGSESKLRSNGLVEMVEQEQAQLTQIVHANWSRDNAFDKAVKLLKRYPDLSVIWCASDTMALGVIDAVKSLGMLPSKDVFVGGFDWINSALISIEQGELTASVGGHYIMGAIAVIAAYHDHQQIKHSTILNKVSYSFALDLLSQANIQAKLALVQNLSYDKIYFTQLAELFINTNKASHLPLLEKLELSLKSQH
;
A
#
# COMPACT_ATOMS: atom_id res chain seq x y z
N MET A 1 -4.17 15.47 15.92
CA MET A 1 -3.25 14.44 16.47
C MET A 1 -3.19 13.24 15.53
N VAL A 2 -2.17 12.39 15.64
CA VAL A 2 -2.00 11.17 14.81
C VAL A 2 -1.98 9.92 15.70
N ALA A 3 -2.60 8.84 15.25
CA ALA A 3 -2.47 7.50 15.85
C ALA A 3 -2.09 6.47 14.77
N GLY A 4 -1.45 5.38 15.20
CA GLY A 4 -1.09 4.26 14.33
C GLY A 4 -1.81 2.96 14.72
N ILE A 5 -2.35 2.25 13.73
CA ILE A 5 -2.82 0.86 13.90
C ILE A 5 -1.96 -0.06 13.03
N ASN A 6 -1.07 -0.78 13.70
CA ASN A 6 -0.07 -1.64 13.10
C ASN A 6 -0.51 -3.12 13.04
N GLY A 7 0.21 -3.93 12.27
CA GLY A 7 0.01 -5.37 12.14
C GLY A 7 0.44 -6.17 13.38
N HIS A 8 0.87 -7.42 13.17
CA HIS A 8 1.49 -8.19 14.26
C HIS A 8 2.90 -7.67 14.59
N PHE A 9 3.56 -8.26 15.57
CA PHE A 9 4.97 -7.98 15.83
C PHE A 9 5.82 -8.69 14.77
N GLY A 10 6.26 -7.97 13.75
CA GLY A 10 7.05 -8.50 12.63
C GLY A 10 7.86 -7.42 11.93
N SER A 11 8.77 -7.83 11.03
CA SER A 11 9.64 -6.92 10.28
C SER A 11 8.85 -5.89 9.50
N GLU A 12 7.84 -6.33 8.74
CA GLU A 12 7.05 -5.46 7.87
C GLU A 12 6.30 -4.40 8.68
N SER A 13 5.64 -4.82 9.76
CA SER A 13 4.96 -3.92 10.68
C SER A 13 5.92 -2.92 11.30
N LYS A 14 7.13 -3.35 11.68
CA LYS A 14 8.16 -2.48 12.26
C LYS A 14 8.64 -1.43 11.25
N LEU A 15 8.95 -1.84 10.02
CA LEU A 15 9.40 -0.93 8.96
C LEU A 15 8.31 0.10 8.63
N ARG A 16 7.05 -0.34 8.46
CA ARG A 16 5.93 0.56 8.19
C ARG A 16 5.71 1.55 9.35
N SER A 17 5.77 1.11 10.60
CA SER A 17 5.62 2.02 11.76
C SER A 17 6.80 2.96 11.98
N ASN A 18 8.03 2.55 11.64
CA ASN A 18 9.18 3.44 11.71
C ASN A 18 9.00 4.62 10.75
N GLY A 19 8.55 4.35 9.51
CA GLY A 19 8.24 5.41 8.55
C GLY A 19 7.14 6.37 9.04
N LEU A 20 6.13 5.87 9.77
CA LEU A 20 5.14 6.73 10.43
C LEU A 20 5.80 7.65 11.47
N VAL A 21 6.65 7.09 12.35
CA VAL A 21 7.32 7.87 13.41
C VAL A 21 8.20 8.95 12.80
N GLU A 22 9.04 8.59 11.83
CA GLU A 22 9.92 9.53 11.11
C GLU A 22 9.12 10.67 10.47
N MET A 23 8.02 10.38 9.80
CA MET A 23 7.19 11.40 9.15
C MET A 23 6.51 12.32 10.17
N VAL A 24 6.00 11.76 11.28
CA VAL A 24 5.35 12.56 12.33
C VAL A 24 6.36 13.51 13.00
N GLU A 25 7.58 13.05 13.24
CA GLU A 25 8.66 13.90 13.75
C GLU A 25 9.03 15.02 12.77
N GLN A 26 9.15 14.70 11.48
CA GLN A 26 9.46 15.68 10.42
C GLN A 26 8.39 16.77 10.31
N GLU A 27 7.11 16.41 10.35
CA GLU A 27 5.99 17.37 10.29
C GLU A 27 5.69 18.05 11.63
N GLN A 28 6.45 17.74 12.68
CA GLN A 28 6.21 18.23 14.05
C GLN A 28 4.78 17.94 14.53
N ALA A 29 4.19 16.84 14.05
CA ALA A 29 2.86 16.41 14.44
C ALA A 29 2.90 15.66 15.78
N GLN A 30 1.76 15.57 16.46
CA GLN A 30 1.65 14.86 17.73
C GLN A 30 1.23 13.41 17.51
N LEU A 31 2.17 12.46 17.69
CA LEU A 31 1.86 11.03 17.78
C LEU A 31 1.28 10.69 19.16
N THR A 32 0.10 10.09 19.18
CA THR A 32 -0.59 9.67 20.42
C THR A 32 -0.19 8.26 20.84
N GLN A 33 -0.57 7.25 20.04
CA GLN A 33 -0.29 5.85 20.32
C GLN A 33 -0.20 5.07 19.01
N ILE A 34 0.69 4.06 19.00
CA ILE A 34 0.68 2.99 17.99
C ILE A 34 0.19 1.71 18.68
N VAL A 35 -0.85 1.09 18.14
CA VAL A 35 -1.43 -0.16 18.66
C VAL A 35 -1.38 -1.26 17.61
N HIS A 36 -1.33 -2.52 18.04
CA HIS A 36 -1.28 -3.67 17.14
C HIS A 36 -2.65 -4.32 17.00
N ALA A 37 -3.13 -4.49 15.77
CA ALA A 37 -4.39 -5.15 15.43
C ALA A 37 -4.21 -6.48 14.68
N ASN A 38 -2.97 -6.96 14.52
CA ASN A 38 -2.66 -8.26 13.94
C ASN A 38 -3.31 -8.49 12.56
N TRP A 39 -3.33 -7.44 11.73
CA TRP A 39 -3.93 -7.47 10.37
C TRP A 39 -5.45 -7.73 10.34
N SER A 40 -6.13 -7.66 11.50
CA SER A 40 -7.56 -7.95 11.62
C SER A 40 -8.39 -6.66 11.58
N ARG A 41 -9.43 -6.67 10.75
CA ARG A 41 -10.43 -5.58 10.63
C ARG A 41 -11.14 -5.33 11.96
N ASP A 42 -11.64 -6.38 12.59
CA ASP A 42 -12.41 -6.28 13.84
C ASP A 42 -11.54 -5.76 15.00
N ASN A 43 -10.30 -6.26 15.10
CA ASN A 43 -9.36 -5.75 16.10
C ASN A 43 -9.02 -4.27 15.85
N ALA A 44 -8.91 -3.85 14.60
CA ALA A 44 -8.66 -2.46 14.24
C ALA A 44 -9.85 -1.57 14.58
N PHE A 45 -11.08 -2.04 14.31
CA PHE A 45 -12.33 -1.38 14.71
C PHE A 45 -12.36 -1.13 16.23
N ASP A 46 -12.18 -2.18 17.03
CA ASP A 46 -12.24 -2.10 18.50
C ASP A 46 -11.19 -1.14 19.07
N LYS A 47 -10.01 -1.11 18.47
CA LYS A 47 -8.92 -0.23 18.86
C LYS A 47 -9.19 1.21 18.44
N ALA A 48 -9.70 1.44 17.24
CA ALA A 48 -10.07 2.76 16.76
C ALA A 48 -11.15 3.40 17.63
N VAL A 49 -12.19 2.66 18.01
CA VAL A 49 -13.23 3.15 18.94
C VAL A 49 -12.61 3.62 20.26
N LYS A 50 -11.67 2.85 20.82
CA LYS A 50 -10.99 3.21 22.07
C LYS A 50 -10.09 4.43 21.91
N LEU A 51 -9.33 4.50 20.81
CA LEU A 51 -8.44 5.62 20.51
C LEU A 51 -9.22 6.92 20.33
N LEU A 52 -10.28 6.91 19.52
CA LEU A 52 -11.11 8.09 19.24
C LEU A 52 -11.83 8.61 20.50
N LYS A 53 -12.27 7.71 21.39
CA LYS A 53 -12.83 8.10 22.69
C LYS A 53 -11.78 8.66 23.66
N ARG A 54 -10.56 8.12 23.63
CA ARG A 54 -9.47 8.53 24.53
C ARG A 54 -8.82 9.84 24.11
N TYR A 55 -8.76 10.11 22.80
CA TYR A 55 -8.10 11.27 22.21
C TYR A 55 -9.11 12.04 21.35
N PRO A 56 -9.90 12.97 21.93
CA PRO A 56 -10.92 13.72 21.19
C PRO A 56 -10.40 14.53 20.00
N ASP A 57 -9.13 14.96 20.05
CA ASP A 57 -8.47 15.72 18.97
C ASP A 57 -7.73 14.82 17.96
N LEU A 58 -7.99 13.50 17.99
CA LEU A 58 -7.47 12.54 17.02
C LEU A 58 -8.18 12.70 15.69
N SER A 59 -7.48 13.28 14.72
CA SER A 59 -7.99 13.57 13.39
C SER A 59 -7.31 12.77 12.28
N VAL A 60 -6.23 12.03 12.58
CA VAL A 60 -5.51 11.20 11.60
C VAL A 60 -5.22 9.82 12.19
N ILE A 61 -5.64 8.77 11.50
CA ILE A 61 -5.31 7.38 11.85
C ILE A 61 -4.61 6.72 10.66
N TRP A 62 -3.34 6.42 10.86
CA TRP A 62 -2.55 5.63 9.92
C TRP A 62 -2.71 4.14 10.20
N CYS A 63 -2.93 3.33 9.18
CA CYS A 63 -3.05 1.88 9.30
C CYS A 63 -2.01 1.18 8.45
N ALA A 64 -1.36 0.16 9.01
CA ALA A 64 -0.35 -0.61 8.29
C ALA A 64 -0.94 -1.54 7.21
N SER A 65 -2.26 -1.62 7.04
CA SER A 65 -2.95 -2.38 5.97
C SER A 65 -4.34 -1.81 5.73
N ASP A 66 -4.87 -2.02 4.54
CA ASP A 66 -6.19 -1.60 4.11
C ASP A 66 -7.31 -2.32 4.85
N THR A 67 -7.13 -3.62 5.13
CA THR A 67 -8.10 -4.40 5.90
C THR A 67 -8.35 -3.78 7.27
N MET A 68 -7.29 -3.34 7.94
CA MET A 68 -7.38 -2.63 9.21
C MET A 68 -7.94 -1.22 9.02
N ALA A 69 -7.52 -0.50 7.97
CA ALA A 69 -8.02 0.84 7.66
C ALA A 69 -9.54 0.86 7.47
N LEU A 70 -10.10 -0.13 6.78
CA LEU A 70 -11.55 -0.28 6.62
C LEU A 70 -12.26 -0.53 7.95
N GLY A 71 -11.65 -1.26 8.88
CA GLY A 71 -12.17 -1.41 10.25
C GLY A 71 -12.15 -0.08 11.02
N VAL A 72 -11.15 0.78 10.78
CA VAL A 72 -11.14 2.15 11.32
C VAL A 72 -12.26 2.99 10.71
N ILE A 73 -12.50 2.90 9.40
CA ILE A 73 -13.61 3.60 8.75
C ILE A 73 -14.96 3.19 9.36
N ASP A 74 -15.16 1.90 9.59
CA ASP A 74 -16.36 1.39 10.27
C ASP A 74 -16.49 1.98 11.68
N ALA A 75 -15.39 2.08 12.44
CA ALA A 75 -15.37 2.65 13.79
C ALA A 75 -15.71 4.14 13.77
N VAL A 76 -15.12 4.92 12.87
CA VAL A 76 -15.40 6.35 12.68
C VAL A 76 -16.90 6.57 12.43
N LYS A 77 -17.47 5.82 11.47
CA LYS A 77 -18.90 5.87 11.16
C LYS A 77 -19.78 5.47 12.34
N SER A 78 -19.39 4.42 13.09
CA SER A 78 -20.16 3.96 14.25
C SER A 78 -20.25 4.99 15.38
N LEU A 79 -19.30 5.93 15.44
CA LEU A 79 -19.27 7.04 16.40
C LEU A 79 -19.99 8.29 15.87
N GLY A 80 -20.62 8.22 14.69
CA GLY A 80 -21.29 9.35 14.05
C GLY A 80 -20.33 10.39 13.46
N MET A 81 -19.04 10.06 13.36
CA MET A 81 -18.03 10.92 12.74
C MET A 81 -17.99 10.67 11.23
N LEU A 82 -17.57 11.68 10.47
CA LEU A 82 -17.46 11.64 9.02
C LEU A 82 -16.03 11.29 8.59
N PRO A 83 -15.81 10.15 7.91
CA PRO A 83 -14.51 9.83 7.32
C PRO A 83 -14.05 10.90 6.34
N SER A 84 -12.72 11.13 6.28
CA SER A 84 -12.08 12.15 5.44
C SER A 84 -12.59 13.58 5.64
N LYS A 85 -13.26 13.85 6.77
CA LYS A 85 -13.66 15.18 7.22
C LYS A 85 -13.33 15.39 8.69
N ASP A 86 -13.83 14.52 9.56
CA ASP A 86 -13.55 14.56 10.99
C ASP A 86 -12.30 13.73 11.31
N VAL A 87 -12.15 12.58 10.64
CA VAL A 87 -10.99 11.68 10.77
C VAL A 87 -10.49 11.25 9.40
N PHE A 88 -9.23 11.55 9.10
CA PHE A 88 -8.52 11.08 7.92
C PHE A 88 -7.89 9.72 8.20
N VAL A 89 -8.11 8.75 7.33
CA VAL A 89 -7.65 7.37 7.51
C VAL A 89 -6.80 6.95 6.31
N GLY A 90 -5.58 6.50 6.59
CA GLY A 90 -4.64 5.99 5.60
C GLY A 90 -4.46 4.48 5.70
N GLY A 91 -4.36 3.80 4.56
CA GLY A 91 -4.15 2.37 4.45
C GLY A 91 -2.92 1.96 3.65
N PHE A 92 -2.79 0.67 3.43
CA PHE A 92 -1.71 0.04 2.69
C PHE A 92 -2.23 -1.24 2.01
N ASP A 93 -1.75 -1.62 0.83
CA ASP A 93 -1.99 -2.90 0.11
C ASP A 93 -2.75 -2.76 -1.22
N TRP A 94 -3.63 -1.79 -1.37
CA TRP A 94 -4.54 -1.61 -2.52
C TRP A 94 -5.54 -2.78 -2.70
N ILE A 95 -6.15 -3.26 -1.62
CA ILE A 95 -7.24 -4.23 -1.76
C ILE A 95 -8.46 -3.54 -2.40
N ASN A 96 -9.24 -4.28 -3.20
CA ASN A 96 -10.34 -3.69 -3.98
C ASN A 96 -11.34 -2.88 -3.12
N SER A 97 -11.70 -3.39 -1.95
CA SER A 97 -12.61 -2.68 -1.04
C SER A 97 -12.06 -1.36 -0.52
N ALA A 98 -10.75 -1.21 -0.39
CA ALA A 98 -10.12 0.06 -0.02
C ALA A 98 -10.11 1.05 -1.17
N LEU A 99 -9.89 0.57 -2.41
CA LEU A 99 -9.99 1.43 -3.59
C LEU A 99 -11.40 1.98 -3.77
N ILE A 100 -12.42 1.12 -3.64
CA ILE A 100 -13.83 1.54 -3.65
C ILE A 100 -14.10 2.55 -2.53
N SER A 101 -13.57 2.32 -1.32
CA SER A 101 -13.73 3.25 -0.19
C SER A 101 -13.05 4.60 -0.46
N ILE A 102 -11.92 4.62 -1.17
CA ILE A 102 -11.28 5.87 -1.64
C ILE A 102 -12.17 6.58 -2.66
N GLU A 103 -12.73 5.87 -3.64
CA GLU A 103 -13.65 6.45 -4.64
C GLU A 103 -14.91 7.04 -4.01
N GLN A 104 -15.44 6.38 -2.98
CA GLN A 104 -16.58 6.86 -2.18
C GLN A 104 -16.20 8.04 -1.27
N GLY A 105 -14.92 8.38 -1.19
CA GLY A 105 -14.38 9.46 -0.40
C GLY A 105 -14.31 9.21 1.10
N GLU A 106 -14.34 7.93 1.50
CA GLU A 106 -14.30 7.54 2.90
C GLU A 106 -12.86 7.33 3.37
N LEU A 107 -12.14 6.40 2.75
CA LEU A 107 -10.71 6.19 2.98
C LEU A 107 -9.91 7.30 2.30
N THR A 108 -9.01 7.96 3.02
CA THR A 108 -8.32 9.15 2.51
C THR A 108 -7.26 8.77 1.48
N ALA A 109 -6.46 7.75 1.77
CA ALA A 109 -5.44 7.26 0.86
C ALA A 109 -4.99 5.83 1.19
N SER A 110 -4.36 5.16 0.23
CA SER A 110 -3.69 3.86 0.42
C SER A 110 -2.38 3.78 -0.36
N VAL A 111 -1.33 3.26 0.28
CA VAL A 111 -0.01 3.00 -0.32
C VAL A 111 0.08 1.54 -0.78
N GLY A 112 0.58 1.27 -1.97
CA GLY A 112 0.57 -0.11 -2.49
C GLY A 112 1.44 -0.36 -3.71
N GLY A 113 1.11 -1.45 -4.42
CA GLY A 113 1.83 -1.95 -5.59
C GLY A 113 2.73 -3.15 -5.32
N HIS A 114 3.07 -3.43 -4.06
CA HIS A 114 4.02 -4.50 -3.69
C HIS A 114 3.56 -5.93 -4.06
N TYR A 115 2.27 -6.17 -4.32
CA TYR A 115 1.81 -7.48 -4.80
C TYR A 115 2.45 -7.88 -6.14
N ILE A 116 2.92 -6.91 -6.94
CA ILE A 116 3.64 -7.15 -8.21
C ILE A 116 4.96 -7.88 -7.96
N MET A 117 5.56 -7.76 -6.76
CA MET A 117 6.79 -8.47 -6.40
C MET A 117 6.64 -9.99 -6.51
N GLY A 118 5.45 -10.55 -6.23
CA GLY A 118 5.18 -11.97 -6.39
C GLY A 118 5.22 -12.41 -7.86
N ALA A 119 4.63 -11.63 -8.76
CA ALA A 119 4.70 -11.88 -10.19
C ALA A 119 6.14 -11.87 -10.71
N ILE A 120 6.93 -10.88 -10.29
CA ILE A 120 8.35 -10.76 -10.65
C ILE A 120 9.14 -11.97 -10.16
N ALA A 121 8.88 -12.45 -8.94
CA ALA A 121 9.56 -13.62 -8.38
C ALA A 121 9.29 -14.90 -9.18
N VAL A 122 8.04 -15.12 -9.62
CA VAL A 122 7.68 -16.29 -10.45
C VAL A 122 8.33 -16.21 -11.82
N ILE A 123 8.30 -15.04 -12.47
CA ILE A 123 8.99 -14.77 -13.74
C ILE A 123 10.48 -15.10 -13.62
N ALA A 124 11.13 -14.59 -12.56
CA ALA A 124 12.54 -14.79 -12.32
C ALA A 124 12.89 -16.29 -12.23
N ALA A 125 12.09 -17.07 -11.49
CA ALA A 125 12.28 -18.50 -11.34
C ALA A 125 12.09 -19.26 -12.67
N TYR A 126 11.10 -18.87 -13.47
CA TYR A 126 10.86 -19.47 -14.78
C TYR A 126 12.03 -19.21 -15.75
N HIS A 127 12.54 -17.98 -15.79
CA HIS A 127 13.66 -17.63 -16.67
C HIS A 127 14.98 -18.29 -16.27
N ASP A 128 15.24 -18.44 -14.97
CA ASP A 128 16.36 -19.22 -14.47
C ASP A 128 16.29 -20.67 -14.98
N HIS A 129 15.11 -21.30 -14.91
CA HIS A 129 14.88 -22.64 -15.47
C HIS A 129 15.13 -22.71 -16.98
N GLN A 130 14.75 -21.67 -17.73
CA GLN A 130 14.99 -21.57 -19.19
C GLN A 130 16.43 -21.15 -19.55
N GLN A 131 17.35 -21.03 -18.58
CA GLN A 131 18.72 -20.55 -18.77
C GLN A 131 18.81 -19.15 -19.37
N ILE A 132 17.75 -18.33 -19.19
CA ILE A 132 17.72 -16.93 -19.58
C ILE A 132 18.39 -16.13 -18.45
N LYS A 133 19.60 -15.63 -18.71
CA LYS A 133 20.38 -14.89 -17.70
C LYS A 133 19.84 -13.48 -17.49
N HIS A 134 19.65 -13.10 -16.22
CA HIS A 134 19.28 -11.75 -15.81
C HIS A 134 20.42 -11.07 -15.05
N SER A 135 21.08 -10.07 -15.63
CA SER A 135 22.12 -9.29 -14.95
C SER A 135 21.60 -8.58 -13.69
N THR A 136 20.30 -8.23 -13.68
CA THR A 136 19.61 -7.51 -12.59
C THR A 136 19.17 -8.44 -11.46
N ILE A 137 18.62 -9.62 -11.77
CA ILE A 137 18.05 -10.52 -10.75
C ILE A 137 19.14 -11.40 -10.10
N LEU A 138 20.25 -11.67 -10.81
CA LEU A 138 21.33 -12.56 -10.35
C LEU A 138 22.43 -11.84 -9.55
N ASN A 139 22.54 -10.52 -9.67
CA ASN A 139 23.45 -9.74 -8.84
C ASN A 139 22.74 -9.40 -7.53
N LYS A 140 23.34 -9.74 -6.39
CA LYS A 140 22.89 -9.48 -4.99
C LYS A 140 22.71 -7.99 -4.65
N VAL A 141 22.10 -7.21 -5.53
CA VAL A 141 21.75 -5.81 -5.33
C VAL A 141 20.42 -5.81 -4.61
N SER A 142 20.38 -5.22 -3.42
CA SER A 142 19.12 -4.96 -2.72
C SER A 142 18.30 -3.98 -3.54
N TYR A 143 17.25 -4.46 -4.20
CA TYR A 143 16.29 -3.59 -4.89
C TYR A 143 15.30 -3.04 -3.88
N SER A 144 15.07 -1.73 -3.93
CA SER A 144 13.91 -1.11 -3.30
C SER A 144 12.80 -0.96 -4.33
N PHE A 145 11.63 -1.49 -4.02
CA PHE A 145 10.44 -1.29 -4.83
C PHE A 145 9.80 0.04 -4.41
N ALA A 146 9.62 0.94 -5.36
CA ALA A 146 8.88 2.16 -5.10
C ALA A 146 7.40 1.81 -4.99
N LEU A 147 6.81 2.16 -3.86
CA LEU A 147 5.37 2.05 -3.64
C LEU A 147 4.69 3.33 -4.11
N ASP A 148 3.45 3.20 -4.53
CA ASP A 148 2.66 4.29 -5.05
C ASP A 148 1.52 4.65 -4.08
N LEU A 149 1.13 5.93 -4.09
CA LEU A 149 0.01 6.45 -3.32
C LEU A 149 -1.23 6.57 -4.20
N LEU A 150 -2.35 6.00 -3.74
CA LEU A 150 -3.68 6.23 -4.28
C LEU A 150 -4.53 7.05 -3.30
N SER A 151 -5.22 8.04 -3.83
CA SER A 151 -6.18 8.90 -3.11
C SER A 151 -7.27 9.35 -4.08
N GLN A 152 -8.30 10.05 -3.59
CA GLN A 152 -9.35 10.60 -4.45
C GLN A 152 -8.80 11.42 -5.64
N ALA A 153 -7.67 12.10 -5.46
CA ALA A 153 -7.08 12.95 -6.49
C ALA A 153 -6.57 12.19 -7.73
N ASN A 154 -6.22 10.90 -7.59
CA ASN A 154 -5.61 10.13 -8.67
C ASN A 154 -6.25 8.75 -8.91
N ILE A 155 -7.24 8.36 -8.09
CA ILE A 155 -7.85 7.04 -8.15
C ILE A 155 -8.49 6.78 -9.51
N GLN A 156 -9.26 7.73 -10.08
CA GLN A 156 -9.95 7.51 -11.36
C GLN A 156 -9.00 7.20 -12.52
N ALA A 157 -7.84 7.86 -12.58
CA ALA A 157 -6.86 7.64 -13.64
C ALA A 157 -6.16 6.28 -13.50
N LYS A 158 -6.02 5.78 -12.27
CA LYS A 158 -5.25 4.57 -11.95
C LYS A 158 -6.11 3.35 -11.69
N LEU A 159 -7.41 3.51 -11.46
CA LEU A 159 -8.31 2.43 -11.08
C LEU A 159 -8.41 1.38 -12.18
N ALA A 160 -8.46 1.79 -13.45
CA ALA A 160 -8.46 0.86 -14.57
C ALA A 160 -7.18 0.00 -14.60
N LEU A 161 -6.04 0.53 -14.17
CA LEU A 161 -4.76 -0.19 -14.11
C LEU A 161 -4.69 -1.15 -12.92
N VAL A 162 -5.42 -0.89 -11.84
CA VAL A 162 -5.36 -1.69 -10.61
C VAL A 162 -6.49 -2.71 -10.54
N GLN A 163 -7.70 -2.38 -11.00
CA GLN A 163 -8.89 -3.25 -11.00
C GLN A 163 -9.03 -4.09 -12.27
N ASN A 164 -8.65 -3.58 -13.46
CA ASN A 164 -8.79 -4.32 -14.73
C ASN A 164 -7.50 -5.05 -15.14
N LEU A 165 -6.67 -5.45 -14.17
CA LEU A 165 -5.63 -6.45 -14.39
C LEU A 165 -6.29 -7.81 -14.65
N SER A 166 -6.89 -7.97 -15.84
CA SER A 166 -7.07 -9.31 -16.40
C SER A 166 -5.67 -9.90 -16.52
N TYR A 167 -5.37 -10.93 -15.73
CA TYR A 167 -4.09 -11.64 -15.78
C TYR A 167 -3.75 -12.09 -17.21
N ASP A 168 -4.77 -12.35 -18.03
CA ASP A 168 -4.73 -12.69 -19.45
C ASP A 168 -4.12 -11.59 -20.34
N LYS A 169 -4.01 -10.35 -19.84
CA LYS A 169 -3.44 -9.18 -20.55
C LYS A 169 -2.06 -8.78 -20.04
N ILE A 170 -1.58 -9.42 -18.96
CA ILE A 170 -0.25 -9.16 -18.43
C ILE A 170 0.75 -10.05 -19.18
N TYR A 171 1.52 -9.45 -20.08
CA TYR A 171 2.62 -10.15 -20.74
C TYR A 171 3.81 -10.23 -19.78
N PHE A 172 3.82 -11.29 -18.95
CA PHE A 172 4.85 -11.54 -17.96
C PHE A 172 6.28 -11.52 -18.55
N THR A 173 6.46 -11.95 -19.80
CA THR A 173 7.74 -11.87 -20.53
C THR A 173 8.21 -10.43 -20.73
N GLN A 174 7.30 -9.50 -21.07
CA GLN A 174 7.65 -8.09 -21.27
C GLN A 174 7.82 -7.35 -19.95
N LEU A 175 7.01 -7.69 -18.95
CA LEU A 175 7.22 -7.25 -17.58
C LEU A 175 8.62 -7.66 -17.11
N ALA A 176 9.04 -8.90 -17.40
CA ALA A 176 10.39 -9.38 -17.14
C ALA A 176 11.45 -8.49 -17.82
N GLU A 177 11.35 -8.27 -19.13
CA GLU A 177 12.29 -7.46 -19.92
C GLU A 177 12.47 -6.03 -19.38
N LEU A 178 11.37 -5.43 -18.91
CA LEU A 178 11.42 -4.10 -18.27
C LEU A 178 12.22 -4.09 -16.96
N PHE A 179 12.38 -5.25 -16.30
CA PHE A 179 13.29 -5.46 -15.17
C PHE A 179 14.70 -5.89 -15.62
N ILE A 180 14.87 -6.54 -16.78
CA ILE A 180 16.18 -6.92 -17.35
C ILE A 180 17.04 -5.70 -17.66
N ASN A 181 16.47 -4.67 -18.29
CA ASN A 181 17.25 -3.54 -18.81
C ASN A 181 17.44 -2.37 -17.83
N THR A 182 17.04 -2.52 -16.57
CA THR A 182 17.24 -1.49 -15.53
C THR A 182 18.64 -1.58 -14.90
N ASN A 183 19.69 -1.55 -15.72
CA ASN A 183 21.09 -1.68 -15.27
C ASN A 183 21.62 -0.51 -14.41
N LYS A 184 20.79 0.44 -13.95
CA LYS A 184 21.21 1.64 -13.19
C LYS A 184 20.22 2.21 -12.16
N ALA A 185 19.03 1.64 -11.97
CA ALA A 185 18.03 2.23 -11.08
C ALA A 185 18.02 1.56 -9.69
N SER A 186 18.24 2.33 -8.62
CA SER A 186 18.10 1.89 -7.22
C SER A 186 16.64 1.75 -6.76
N HIS A 187 15.71 2.27 -7.57
CA HIS A 187 14.27 2.29 -7.33
C HIS A 187 13.53 1.77 -8.56
N LEU A 188 12.66 0.78 -8.37
CA LEU A 188 11.81 0.24 -9.43
C LEU A 188 10.39 0.81 -9.30
N PRO A 189 9.94 1.69 -10.23
CA PRO A 189 8.60 2.25 -10.21
C PRO A 189 7.59 1.20 -10.68
N LEU A 190 6.95 0.53 -9.72
CA LEU A 190 6.13 -0.65 -10.00
C LEU A 190 4.91 -0.35 -10.89
N LEU A 191 4.20 0.75 -10.62
CA LEU A 191 3.03 1.11 -11.40
C LEU A 191 3.40 1.56 -12.83
N GLU A 192 4.49 2.31 -12.98
CA GLU A 192 4.98 2.73 -14.31
C GLU A 192 5.37 1.51 -15.16
N LYS A 193 6.06 0.54 -14.56
CA LYS A 193 6.45 -0.71 -15.24
C LYS A 193 5.23 -1.52 -15.65
N LEU A 194 4.21 -1.56 -14.79
CA LEU A 194 2.94 -2.20 -15.10
C LEU A 194 2.21 -1.48 -16.25
N GLU A 195 2.12 -0.15 -16.22
CA GLU A 195 1.54 0.66 -17.30
C GLU A 195 2.23 0.42 -18.65
N LEU A 196 3.56 0.39 -18.66
CA LEU A 196 4.34 0.14 -19.89
C LEU A 196 4.06 -1.26 -20.45
N SER A 197 3.90 -2.27 -19.59
CA SER A 197 3.57 -3.64 -20.02
C SER A 197 2.19 -3.76 -20.69
N LEU A 198 1.29 -2.81 -20.44
CA LEU A 198 -0.05 -2.78 -21.02
C LEU A 198 -0.12 -1.96 -22.33
N LYS A 199 0.81 -1.00 -22.53
CA LYS A 199 0.82 -0.07 -23.67
C LYS A 199 1.49 -0.60 -24.95
N SER A 200 2.25 -1.68 -24.86
CA SER A 200 2.94 -2.34 -25.97
C SER A 200 2.02 -3.08 -26.97
N GLN A 201 0.71 -2.80 -26.93
CA GLN A 201 -0.30 -3.37 -27.82
C GLN A 201 -0.30 -2.77 -29.25
N HIS A 202 0.74 -2.02 -29.65
CA HIS A 202 0.87 -1.43 -30.98
C HIS A 202 2.25 -1.68 -31.58
#